data_AF-A0A0Q6VZS7-F1
#
_entry.id   AF-A0A0Q6VZS7-F1
#
_cell.length_a   1.000
_cell.length_b   1.000
_cell.length_c   1.000
_cell.angle_alpha   90.00
_cell.angle_beta   90.00
_cell.angle_gamma   90.00
#
_symmetry.space_group_name_H-M   'P 1'
#
loop_
_entity.id
_entity.type
_entity.pdbx_description
1 polymer ?
#
loop_
_entity_poly.entity_id
_entity_poly.type
_entity_poly.pdbx_seq_one_letter_code
_entity_poly.pdbx_strand_id
1 'polypeptide(L)' 'MPEINIPQRIFSLSVAREIAEREVPDVAMLVYLIELAVSEAKDEARRRGIVVDVEPDGGIQ' A
#
# COMPACT_ATOMS: atom_id res chain seq x y z
N MET A 1 14.23 -5.27 16.62
CA MET A 1 13.29 -4.36 15.92
C MET A 1 11.89 -4.82 16.25
N PRO A 2 10.91 -3.95 16.57
CA PRO A 2 9.54 -4.40 16.73
C PRO A 2 9.14 -5.13 15.45
N GLU A 3 8.53 -6.31 15.58
CA GLU A 3 7.94 -7.00 14.43
C GLU A 3 6.95 -6.04 13.80
N ILE A 4 7.32 -5.48 12.65
CA ILE A 4 6.40 -4.58 11.98
C ILE A 4 5.30 -5.47 11.40
N ASN A 5 4.10 -5.31 11.95
CA ASN A 5 2.90 -6.00 11.54
C ASN A 5 2.65 -5.75 10.03
N ILE A 6 2.69 -6.81 9.22
CA ILE A 6 2.59 -6.75 7.76
C ILE A 6 1.28 -6.07 7.31
N PRO A 7 0.10 -6.43 7.86
CA PRO A 7 -1.13 -5.66 7.66
C PRO A 7 -0.97 -4.15 7.90
N GLN A 8 -0.33 -3.75 9.00
CA GLN A 8 -0.12 -2.34 9.34
C GLN A 8 0.78 -1.63 8.32
N ARG A 9 1.80 -2.32 7.76
CA ARG A 9 2.61 -1.79 6.66
C ARG A 9 1.79 -1.57 5.41
N ILE A 10 1.02 -2.57 4.99
CA ILE A 10 0.19 -2.48 3.78
C ILE A 10 -0.78 -1.30 3.93
N PHE A 11 -1.46 -1.19 5.07
CA PHE A 11 -2.35 -0.07 5.36
C PHE A 11 -1.63 1.29 5.26
N SER A 12 -0.48 1.43 5.92
CA SER A 12 0.27 2.70 5.94
C SER A 12 0.73 3.10 4.53
N LEU A 13 1.16 2.14 3.72
CA LEU A 13 1.55 2.37 2.34
C LEU A 13 0.35 2.74 1.46
N SER A 14 -0.81 2.10 1.66
CA SER A 14 -2.04 2.46 0.96
C SER A 14 -2.46 3.91 1.24
N VAL A 15 -2.39 4.35 2.50
CA VAL A 15 -2.67 5.75 2.87
C VAL A 15 -1.63 6.70 2.26
N ALA A 16 -0.34 6.34 2.30
CA ALA A 16 0.71 7.16 1.70
C ALA A 16 0.51 7.34 0.19
N ARG A 17 0.03 6.29 -0.52
CA ARG A 17 -0.31 6.34 -1.93
C ARG A 17 -1.44 7.34 -2.19
N GLU A 18 -2.53 7.24 -1.43
CA GLU A 18 -3.69 8.13 -1.57
C GLU A 18 -3.31 9.61 -1.37
N ILE A 19 -2.44 9.89 -0.40
CA ILE A 19 -1.91 11.24 -0.19
C ILE A 19 -1.06 11.69 -1.39
N ALA A 20 -0.17 10.83 -1.89
CA ALA A 20 0.70 11.17 -3.02
C ALA A 20 -0.08 11.35 -4.33
N GLU A 21 -1.14 10.59 -4.58
CA GLU A 21 -1.97 10.71 -5.78
C GLU A 21 -2.62 12.10 -5.92
N ARG A 22 -2.84 12.82 -4.80
CA ARG A 22 -3.41 14.17 -4.78
C ARG A 22 -2.44 15.25 -5.29
N GLU A 23 -1.14 14.96 -5.28
CA GLU A 23 -0.06 15.89 -5.64
C GLU A 23 0.53 15.59 -7.04
N VAL A 24 -0.12 14.71 -7.81
CA VAL A 24 0.27 14.39 -9.19
C VAL A 24 0.03 15.62 -10.09
N PRO A 25 0.95 15.96 -11.02
CA PRO A 25 2.04 15.12 -11.55
C PRO A 25 3.37 15.15 -10.80
N ASP A 26 3.57 16.08 -9.86
CA ASP A 26 4.90 16.37 -9.29
C ASP A 26 5.51 15.19 -8.53
N VAL A 27 4.69 14.25 -8.07
CA VAL A 27 5.09 13.08 -7.29
C VAL A 27 4.77 11.73 -7.96
N ALA A 28 4.59 11.68 -9.29
CA ALA A 28 4.24 10.43 -10.00
C ALA A 28 5.22 9.27 -9.73
N MET A 29 6.53 9.56 -9.65
CA MET A 29 7.55 8.56 -9.29
C MET A 29 7.34 8.03 -7.85
N LEU A 30 6.95 8.88 -6.91
CA LEU A 30 6.68 8.48 -5.54
C LEU A 30 5.46 7.56 -5.46
N VAL A 31 4.38 7.89 -6.19
CA VAL A 31 3.19 7.04 -6.29
C VAL A 31 3.57 5.64 -6.78
N TYR A 32 4.35 5.55 -7.86
CA TYR A 32 4.84 4.28 -8.41
C TYR A 32 5.66 3.47 -7.38
N LEU A 33 6.57 4.12 -6.65
CA LEU A 33 7.38 3.45 -5.63
C LEU A 33 6.53 2.94 -4.46
N ILE A 34 5.49 3.67 -4.07
CA ILE A 34 4.56 3.23 -3.02
C ILE A 34 3.74 2.03 -3.51
N GLU A 35 3.25 2.05 -4.75
CA GLU A 35 2.54 0.91 -5.36
C GLU A 35 3.39 -0.35 -5.37
N LEU A 36 4.67 -0.24 -5.74
CA LEU A 36 5.62 -1.35 -5.71
C LEU A 36 5.78 -1.90 -4.28
N ALA A 37 5.95 -1.02 -3.29
CA ALA A 37 6.08 -1.42 -1.89
C ALA A 37 4.82 -2.11 -1.35
N VAL A 38 3.62 -1.66 -1.75
CA VAL A 38 2.35 -2.33 -1.42
C VAL A 38 2.31 -3.72 -2.02
N SER A 39 2.71 -3.88 -3.28
CA SER A 39 2.74 -5.17 -3.97
C SER A 39 3.67 -6.15 -3.27
N GLU A 40 4.90 -5.74 -2.95
CA GLU A 40 5.87 -6.58 -2.26
C GLU A 40 5.39 -6.99 -0.85
N ALA A 41 4.76 -6.05 -0.12
CA ALA A 41 4.23 -6.34 1.20
C ALA A 41 3.04 -7.31 1.16
N LYS A 42 2.17 -7.20 0.15
CA LYS A 42 1.07 -8.16 -0.08
C LYS A 42 1.58 -9.55 -0.45
N ASP A 43 2.63 -9.63 -1.26
CA ASP A 43 3.27 -10.91 -1.60
C ASP A 43 3.93 -11.57 -0.39
N GLU A 44 4.57 -10.78 0.48
CA GLU A 44 5.08 -11.27 1.75
C GLU A 44 3.97 -11.73 2.70
N ALA A 45 2.85 -11.00 2.76
CA ALA A 45 1.68 -11.41 3.53
C ALA A 45 1.17 -12.79 3.07
N ARG A 46 1.01 -12.97 1.76
CA ARG A 46 0.60 -14.25 1.16
C ARG A 46 1.56 -15.39 1.51
N ARG A 47 2.88 -15.16 1.40
CA ARG A 47 3.90 -16.15 1.80
C ARG A 47 3.79 -16.58 3.26
N ARG A 48 3.30 -15.70 4.13
CA ARG A 48 3.08 -15.98 5.56
C ARG A 48 1.67 -16.48 5.90
N GLY A 49 0.82 -16.72 4.90
CA GLY A 49 -0.56 -17.13 5.11
C GLY A 49 -1.46 -16.04 5.68
N ILE A 50 -1.05 -14.76 5.57
CA ILE A 50 -1.82 -13.60 6.01
C ILE A 50 -2.62 -13.08 4.82
N VAL A 51 -3.96 -13.13 4.92
CA VAL A 51 -4.85 -12.49 3.95
C VAL A 51 -5.10 -11.06 4.40
N VAL A 52 -4.71 -10.10 3.55
CA VAL A 52 -4.97 -8.67 3.79
C VAL A 52 -5.86 -8.19 2.67
N ASP A 53 -7.13 -7.96 3.01
CA ASP A 53 -8.06 -7.27 2.12
C ASP A 53 -7.93 -5.77 2.39
N VAL A 54 -7.49 -5.03 1.36
CA VAL A 54 -7.47 -3.58 1.40
C VAL A 54 -8.38 -3.14 0.30
N GLU A 55 -9.62 -2.84 0.66
CA GLU A 55 -10.57 -2.22 -0.24
C GLU A 55 -9.98 -0.88 -0.71
N PRO A 56 -9.88 -0.64 -2.02
CA PRO A 56 -9.69 0.71 -2.50
C PRO A 56 -11.01 1.44 -2.24
N ASP A 57 -11.03 2.34 -1.25
CA ASP A 57 -12.13 3.28 -1.09
C ASP A 57 -12.31 4.04 -2.42
N GLY A 58 -13.48 3.89 -3.05
CA GLY A 58 -13.89 4.76 -4.17
C GLY A 58 -14.21 4.11 -5.51
N GLY A 59 -14.51 2.82 -5.56
CA GLY A 59 -15.36 2.30 -6.65
C GLY A 59 -16.77 2.86 -6.56
N ILE A 60 -16.96 4.14 -6.90
CA ILE A 60 -18.28 4.67 -7.23
C ILE A 60 -18.62 4.04 -8.59
N GLN A 61 -19.48 3.00 -8.57
CA GLN A 61 -20.20 2.54 -9.74
C GLN A 61 -21.19 3.62 -10.20
#